data_AF-A0A699YFW9-F1
#
_entry.id   AF-A0A699YFW9-F1
#
_cell.length_a   1.000
_cell.length_b   1.000
_cell.length_c   1.000
_cell.angle_alpha   90.00
_cell.angle_beta   90.00
_cell.angle_gamma   90.00
#
_symmetry.space_group_name_H-M   'P 1'
#
loop_
_entity.id
_entity.type
_entity.pdbx_description
1 polymer ?
#
loop_
_entity_poly.entity_id
_entity_poly.type
_entity_poly.pdbx_seq_one_letter_code
_entity_poly.pdbx_strand_id
1 'polypeptide(L)' 'MEFCEKGTLLEAIQAGVFKASTWRNARQALRALLRTAAEVAQGMLHLHMLGVMHGDLKPANIMLKGSSLDGRGFVAKVW' A
#
# COMPACT_ATOMS: atom_id res chain seq x y z
N MET A 1 16.94 5.23 8.27
CA MET A 1 16.09 4.16 7.75
C MET A 1 14.70 4.37 8.34
N GLU A 2 13.69 4.71 7.54
CA GLU A 2 12.31 4.85 8.04
C GLU A 2 11.77 3.47 8.44
N PHE A 3 11.44 3.29 9.72
CA PHE A 3 10.83 2.05 10.22
C PHE A 3 9.45 1.88 9.58
N CYS A 4 9.24 0.78 8.86
CA CYS A 4 7.94 0.43 8.28
C CYS A 4 7.08 -0.25 9.34
N GLU A 5 6.45 0.55 10.18
CA GLU A 5 5.72 0.12 11.39
C GLU A 5 4.52 -0.81 11.13
N LYS A 6 4.05 -0.93 9.88
CA LYS A 6 2.83 -1.67 9.53
C LYS A 6 3.09 -2.91 8.65
N GLY A 7 4.34 -3.29 8.45
CA GLY A 7 4.71 -4.47 7.67
C GLY A 7 4.59 -4.26 6.15
N THR A 8 4.19 -5.31 5.43
CA THR A 8 4.10 -5.35 3.96
C THR A 8 2.65 -5.24 3.46
N LEU A 9 2.49 -4.87 2.19
CA LEU A 9 1.19 -4.88 1.53
C LEU A 9 0.61 -6.30 1.46
N LEU A 10 1.45 -7.34 1.35
CA LEU A 10 1.01 -8.73 1.40
C LEU A 10 0.27 -9.04 2.71
N GLU A 11 0.84 -8.66 3.85
CA GLU A 11 0.23 -8.86 5.16
C GLU A 11 -1.10 -8.11 5.29
N ALA A 12 -1.19 -6.88 4.76
CA ALA A 12 -2.45 -6.13 4.74
C ALA A 12 -3.53 -6.79 3.86
N ILE A 13 -3.15 -7.39 2.73
CA ILE A 13 -4.07 -8.16 1.89
C ILE A 13 -4.57 -9.39 2.65
N GLN A 14 -3.67 -10.13 3.30
CA GLN A 14 -4.00 -11.32 4.08
C GLN A 14 -4.89 -10.99 5.29
N ALA A 15 -4.64 -9.86 5.95
CA ALA A 15 -5.48 -9.32 7.03
C ALA A 15 -6.85 -8.81 6.55
N GLY A 16 -7.14 -8.86 5.24
CA GLY A 16 -8.45 -8.47 4.69
C GLY A 16 -8.72 -6.98 4.70
N VAL A 17 -7.68 -6.13 4.72
CA VAL A 17 -7.82 -4.66 4.74
C VAL A 17 -8.68 -4.14 3.57
N PHE A 18 -8.60 -4.80 2.42
CA PHE A 18 -9.32 -4.41 1.19
C PHE A 18 -10.64 -5.15 0.98
N LYS A 19 -11.13 -5.87 2.00
CA LYS A 19 -12.42 -6.57 1.95
C LYS A 19 -13.44 -5.87 2.84
N ALA A 20 -14.73 -6.02 2.49
CA ALA A 20 -15.80 -5.60 3.37
C ALA A 20 -15.81 -6.47 4.64
N SER A 21 -16.14 -5.86 5.78
CA SER A 21 -16.24 -6.50 7.09
C SER A 21 -17.32 -5.82 7.91
N THR A 22 -17.54 -6.30 9.15
CA THR A 22 -18.44 -5.67 10.13
C THR A 22 -18.12 -4.19 10.37
N TRP A 23 -16.85 -3.81 10.27
CA TRP A 23 -16.36 -2.46 10.56
C TRP A 23 -16.09 -1.61 9.30
N ARG A 24 -16.08 -2.23 8.11
CA ARG A 24 -15.76 -1.56 6.85
C ARG A 24 -16.72 -2.00 5.75
N ASN A 25 -17.50 -1.08 5.19
CA ASN A 25 -18.37 -1.39 4.07
C ASN A 25 -17.60 -1.52 2.74
N ALA A 26 -18.26 -2.07 1.72
CA ALA A 26 -17.67 -2.31 0.40
C ALA A 26 -17.09 -1.03 -0.26
N ARG A 27 -17.76 0.12 -0.09
CA ARG A 27 -17.27 1.40 -0.64
C ARG A 27 -15.97 1.83 0.02
N GLN A 28 -15.85 1.69 1.34
CA GLN A 28 -14.64 2.01 2.08
C GLN A 28 -13.48 1.07 1.69
N ALA A 29 -13.76 -0.23 1.56
CA ALA A 29 -12.78 -1.22 1.11
C ALA A 29 -12.26 -0.92 -0.31
N LEU A 30 -13.16 -0.58 -1.24
CA LEU A 30 -12.78 -0.18 -2.60
C LEU A 30 -11.94 1.10 -2.62
N ARG A 31 -12.29 2.12 -1.83
CA ARG A 31 -11.49 3.35 -1.71
C ARG A 31 -10.09 3.06 -1.16
N ALA A 32 -9.98 2.17 -0.17
CA ALA A 32 -8.69 1.76 0.37
C ALA A 32 -7.83 1.07 -0.69
N LEU A 33 -8.43 0.17 -1.48
CA LEU A 33 -7.76 -0.54 -2.57
C LEU A 33 -7.23 0.44 -3.63
N LEU A 34 -8.10 1.33 -4.14
CA LEU A 34 -7.75 2.28 -5.19
C LEU A 34 -6.65 3.27 -4.75
N ARG A 35 -6.72 3.78 -3.51
CA ARG A 35 -5.66 4.64 -2.98
C ARG A 35 -4.32 3.91 -2.88
N THR A 36 -4.34 2.68 -2.39
CA THR A 36 -3.12 1.87 -2.24
C THR A 36 -2.49 1.58 -3.61
N ALA A 37 -3.32 1.22 -4.61
CA ALA A 37 -2.86 1.01 -5.98
C ALA A 37 -2.27 2.29 -6.59
N ALA A 38 -2.88 3.46 -6.34
CA ALA A 38 -2.37 4.75 -6.81
C ALA A 38 -1.02 5.10 -6.19
N GLU A 39 -0.82 4.86 -4.88
CA GLU A 39 0.46 5.07 -4.20
C GLU A 39 1.57 4.18 -4.77
N VAL A 40 1.27 2.90 -5.02
CA VAL A 40 2.21 1.97 -5.67
C VAL A 40 2.55 2.44 -7.08
N ALA A 41 1.55 2.84 -7.88
CA ALA A 41 1.77 3.34 -9.23
C ALA A 41 2.61 4.63 -9.24
N GLN A 42 2.39 5.54 -8.29
CA GLN A 42 3.20 6.75 -8.13
C GLN A 42 4.66 6.42 -7.77
N GLY A 43 4.88 5.46 -6.86
CA GLY A 43 6.23 5.00 -6.53
C GLY A 43 6.94 4.38 -7.74
N MET A 44 6.25 3.55 -8.53
CA MET A 44 6.79 2.99 -9.76
C MET A 44 7.09 4.05 -10.82
N LEU A 45 6.20 5.02 -11.00
CA LEU A 45 6.45 6.14 -11.91
C LEU A 45 7.70 6.91 -11.49
N HIS A 46 7.90 7.14 -10.19
CA HIS A 46 9.11 7.78 -9.67
C HIS A 46 10.38 6.99 -10.00
N LEU A 47 10.39 5.67 -9.80
CA LEU A 47 11.52 4.82 -10.19
C LEU A 47 11.80 4.89 -11.70
N HIS A 48 10.76 4.79 -12.52
CA HIS A 48 10.89 4.86 -13.97
C HIS A 48 11.41 6.22 -14.46
N MET A 49 11.00 7.33 -13.84
CA MET A 49 11.55 8.66 -14.15
C MET A 49 13.06 8.77 -13.84
N LEU A 50 13.55 7.98 -12.89
CA LEU A 50 14.99 7.88 -12.57
C LEU A 50 15.72 6.83 -13.43
N GLY A 51 15.03 6.20 -14.40
CA GLY A 51 15.59 5.12 -15.22
C GLY A 51 15.78 3.80 -14.48
N VAL A 52 15.20 3.65 -13.28
CA VAL A 52 15.33 2.45 -12.45
C VAL A 52 14.18 1.49 -12.76
N MET A 53 14.52 0.26 -13.15
CA MET A 53 13.57 -0.85 -13.18
C MET A 53 13.57 -1.54 -11.82
N HIS A 54 12.42 -1.69 -11.18
CA HIS A 54 12.31 -2.37 -9.88
C HIS A 54 12.70 -3.86 -9.96
N GLY A 55 12.32 -4.56 -11.03
CA GLY A 55 12.69 -5.96 -11.27
C GLY A 55 11.96 -7.03 -10.45
N ASP A 56 11.24 -6.68 -9.38
CA ASP A 56 10.53 -7.64 -8.50
C ASP A 56 9.30 -6.99 -7.83
N LEU A 57 8.43 -6.37 -8.64
CA LEU A 57 7.24 -5.70 -8.13
C LEU A 57 6.19 -6.74 -7.70
N LYS A 58 6.02 -6.88 -6.39
CA LYS A 58 5.01 -7.77 -5.77
C LYS A 58 4.56 -7.22 -4.41
N PRO A 59 3.39 -7.61 -3.88
CA PRO A 59 2.89 -7.09 -2.60
C PRO A 59 3.83 -7.28 -1.41
N ALA A 60 4.67 -8.33 -1.42
CA ALA A 60 5.65 -8.57 -0.37
C ALA A 60 6.80 -7.54 -0.35
N ASN A 61 7.06 -6.86 -1.47
CA ASN A 61 8.10 -5.82 -1.60
C ASN A 61 7.53 -4.40 -1.52
N ILE A 62 6.23 -4.26 -1.20
CA ILE A 62 5.62 -2.97 -0.92
C ILE A 62 5.52 -2.81 0.60
N MET A 63 6.22 -1.81 1.13
CA MET A 63 6.27 -1.54 2.55
C MET A 63 5.15 -0.56 2.96
N LEU A 64 4.59 -0.75 4.15
CA LEU A 64 3.54 0.11 4.69
C LEU A 64 4.11 0.99 5.80
N LYS A 65 4.09 2.31 5.54
CA LYS A 65 4.46 3.33 6.52
C LYS A 65 3.22 3.75 7.30
N GLY A 66 3.31 3.79 8.64
CA GLY A 66 2.22 4.26 9.49
C GLY A 66 1.76 5.67 9.15
N SER A 67 0.44 5.91 9.16
CA SER A 67 -0.15 7.23 8.93
C SER A 67 -1.42 7.41 9.75
N SER A 68 -1.44 8.43 10.62
CA SER A 68 -2.63 8.82 11.39
C SER A 68 -3.64 9.64 10.57
N LEU A 69 -3.22 10.17 9.42
CA LEU A 69 -4.05 11.00 8.54
C LEU A 69 -4.82 10.16 7.50
N ASP A 70 -4.43 8.90 7.31
CA ASP A 70 -5.11 7.99 6.39
C ASP A 70 -6.08 7.07 7.16
N GLY A 71 -7.32 6.95 6.68
CA GLY A 71 -8.32 6.04 7.27
C GLY A 71 -7.95 4.55 7.19
N ARG A 72 -6.92 4.18 6.41
CA ARG A 72 -6.32 2.84 6.39
C ARG A 72 -5.27 2.64 7.51
N GLY A 73 -4.75 3.72 8.07
CA GLY A 73 -3.65 3.71 9.04
C GLY A 73 -2.25 3.61 8.42
N PHE A 74 -2.12 3.71 7.09
CA PHE A 74 -0.83 3.61 6.40
C PHE A 74 -0.79 4.32 5.04
N VAL A 75 0.44 4.46 4.51
CA VAL A 75 0.77 4.82 3.12
C VAL A 75 1.67 3.73 2.53
N ALA A 76 1.40 3.29 1.30
CA ALA A 76 2.24 2.30 0.61
C ALA A 76 3.49 2.93 -0.02
N LYS A 77 4.63 2.23 0.10
CA LYS A 77 5.92 2.63 -0.47
C LYS A 77 6.54 1.48 -1.27
N VAL A 78 6.93 1.81 -2.50
CA VAL A 78 7.68 0.92 -3.39
C VAL A 78 9.14 0.93 -2.93
N TRP A 79 9.74 -0.24 -2.75
CA TRP A 79 11.08 -0.41 -2.20
C TRP A 79 11.98 -1.24 -3.12
#